data_AF-A0A016T7E1-F1
#
_entry.id   AF-A0A016T7E1-F1
#
_cell.length_a   1.000
_cell.length_b   1.000
_cell.length_c   1.000
_cell.angle_alpha   90.00
_cell.angle_beta   90.00
_cell.angle_gamma   90.00
#
_symmetry.space_group_name_H-M   'P 1'
#
loop_
_entity.id
_entity.type
_entity.pdbx_description
1 polymer ?
#
loop_
_entity_poly.entity_id
_entity_poly.type
_entity_poly.pdbx_seq_one_letter_code
_entity_poly.pdbx_strand_id
1 'polypeptide(L)'
;MATALNRLGWGVALSVLDAAVCVLCAYFHGPTPAPSNITSQFTSFSFFTCTVDLFALCIVRAFFWLLPAIFHKTGRADNLPHLSQVIFCTSLLMYAASPTKLLLLTENLKPGTFLPAGDYAFLLWNFIAALILDVSWKWYFHYPPSSYVILDEMDEDDEAAPKETFELIFRLLQYCKREWIWHISGFSWLFIYSITRIFVPYYTGQVIATVVATKSYPSLATAVYVMTFISFVSAMAAGLRGGSFEYAYARINRAIRHDLFTGLVRQDVAFFDAHKTGEIASRLTADCQTMSDTVALNVNVFLRNTVMLLGSMIFMMTLSWRLSLITFILVPIIFVASKIFGSYYDILSERTQNAVAESNDVAEEKGSLFVVTPEQFAKQAVNTIGLTSKTSGCFNHEIQMLLRHLFPWAILKYLIMPIYYYQQQRMDRIHTSMSKEKQHTIRSSAKA
;
A
#
# COMPACT_ATOMS: atom_id res chain seq x y z
N MET A 1 -4.31 34.55 -18.10
CA MET A 1 -4.22 35.40 -16.89
C MET A 1 -5.38 35.16 -15.92
N ALA A 2 -6.64 35.11 -16.38
CA ALA A 2 -7.82 34.82 -15.54
C ALA A 2 -7.77 33.46 -14.81
N THR A 3 -7.28 32.41 -15.49
CA THR A 3 -7.07 31.09 -14.89
C THR A 3 -6.02 31.11 -13.79
N ALA A 4 -4.88 31.78 -14.00
CA ALA A 4 -3.80 31.93 -13.02
C ALA A 4 -4.19 32.73 -11.76
N LEU A 5 -5.05 33.75 -11.92
CA LEU A 5 -5.56 34.54 -10.80
C LEU A 5 -6.53 33.73 -9.93
N ASN A 6 -7.43 32.97 -10.57
CA ASN A 6 -8.36 32.07 -9.88
C ASN A 6 -7.59 30.96 -9.13
N ARG A 7 -6.52 30.48 -9.77
CA ARG A 7 -5.56 29.49 -9.27
C ARG A 7 -4.76 29.95 -8.05
N LEU A 8 -4.31 31.20 -8.02
CA LEU A 8 -3.69 31.82 -6.84
C LEU A 8 -4.72 32.03 -5.72
N GLY A 9 -5.95 32.45 -6.07
CA GLY A 9 -7.05 32.61 -5.11
C GLY A 9 -7.34 31.33 -4.34
N TRP A 10 -7.40 30.18 -5.04
CA TRP A 10 -7.57 28.87 -4.41
C TRP A 10 -6.42 28.48 -3.47
N GLY A 11 -5.17 28.65 -3.88
CA GLY A 11 -4.01 28.34 -3.04
C GLY A 11 -3.94 29.21 -1.79
N VAL A 12 -4.24 30.51 -1.92
CA VAL A 12 -4.33 31.44 -0.79
C VAL A 12 -5.47 31.03 0.14
N ALA A 13 -6.67 30.74 -0.38
CA ALA A 13 -7.82 30.34 0.43
C ALA A 13 -7.53 29.09 1.27
N LEU A 14 -6.91 28.06 0.68
CA LEU A 14 -6.53 26.83 1.39
C LEU A 14 -5.46 27.10 2.47
N SER A 15 -4.46 27.93 2.17
CA SER A 15 -3.42 28.29 3.14
C SER A 15 -3.96 29.09 4.33
N VAL A 16 -4.90 30.01 4.09
CA VAL A 16 -5.56 30.79 5.15
C VAL A 16 -6.45 29.89 6.00
N LEU A 17 -7.17 28.96 5.37
CA LEU A 17 -8.02 28.01 6.08
C LEU A 17 -7.17 27.07 6.96
N ASP A 18 -6.07 26.53 6.45
CA ASP A 18 -5.15 25.69 7.24
C ASP A 18 -4.56 26.46 8.43
N ALA A 19 -4.09 27.69 8.21
CA ALA A 19 -3.57 28.53 9.28
C ALA A 19 -4.65 28.86 10.33
N ALA A 20 -5.87 29.19 9.91
CA ALA A 20 -6.98 29.50 10.80
C ALA A 20 -7.36 28.30 11.69
N VAL A 21 -7.42 27.09 11.12
CA VAL A 21 -7.72 25.87 11.88
C VAL A 21 -6.56 25.51 12.81
N CYS A 22 -5.29 25.67 12.40
CA CYS A 22 -4.16 25.47 13.30
C CYS A 22 -4.17 26.44 14.50
N VAL A 23 -4.49 27.72 14.28
CA VAL A 23 -4.64 28.72 15.35
C VAL A 23 -5.80 28.35 16.28
N LEU A 24 -6.93 27.90 15.72
CA LEU A 24 -8.06 27.41 16.50
C LEU A 24 -7.67 26.20 17.37
N CYS A 25 -6.98 25.20 16.81
CA CYS A 25 -6.53 24.03 17.58
C CYS A 25 -5.57 24.44 18.71
N ALA A 26 -4.65 25.36 18.46
CA ALA A 26 -3.72 25.87 19.47
C ALA A 26 -4.39 26.66 20.60
N TYR A 27 -5.51 27.33 20.31
CA TYR A 27 -6.34 27.99 21.32
C TYR A 27 -6.89 27.00 22.37
N PHE A 28 -7.18 25.76 21.95
CA PHE A 28 -7.67 24.67 22.79
C PHE A 28 -6.56 23.75 23.36
N HIS A 29 -5.30 24.19 23.38
CA HIS A 29 -4.16 23.43 23.94
C HIS A 29 -4.18 23.31 25.48
N GLY A 30 -5.08 24.03 26.18
CA GLY A 30 -5.21 24.00 27.64
C GLY A 30 -6.53 23.39 28.13
N PRO A 31 -6.67 23.14 29.45
CA PRO A 31 -7.93 22.68 30.04
C PRO A 31 -9.07 23.70 29.88
N THR A 32 -8.72 24.98 29.75
CA THR A 32 -9.64 26.05 29.36
C THR A 32 -9.12 26.76 28.11
N PRO A 33 -10.01 27.14 27.18
CA PRO A 33 -9.64 27.90 26.00
C PRO A 33 -9.20 29.32 26.38
N ALA A 34 -7.95 29.68 26.08
CA ALA A 34 -7.40 30.99 26.41
C ALA A 34 -6.35 31.44 25.37
N PRO A 35 -6.28 32.74 25.01
CA PRO A 35 -5.25 33.25 24.10
C PRO A 35 -3.82 33.08 24.63
N SER A 36 -3.67 33.01 25.96
CA SER A 36 -2.39 32.73 26.62
C SER A 36 -1.82 31.36 26.24
N ASN A 37 -2.66 30.37 25.90
CA ASN A 37 -2.24 29.03 25.51
C ASN A 37 -1.44 29.01 24.22
N ILE A 38 -1.69 29.97 23.31
CA ILE A 38 -0.92 30.10 22.07
C ILE A 38 0.44 30.70 22.39
N THR A 39 0.47 31.80 23.15
CA THR A 39 1.70 32.53 23.45
C THR A 39 2.65 31.71 24.35
N SER A 40 2.09 30.95 25.29
CA SER A 40 2.88 30.08 26.18
C SER A 40 3.64 28.99 25.43
N GLN A 41 3.06 28.48 24.33
CA GLN A 41 3.70 27.46 23.51
C GLN A 41 4.93 27.98 22.76
N PHE A 42 4.92 29.25 22.32
CA PHE A 42 6.08 29.87 21.67
C PHE A 42 7.17 30.29 22.68
N THR A 43 6.76 30.67 23.90
CA THR A 43 7.70 31.19 24.92
C THR A 43 8.47 30.06 25.62
N SER A 44 7.83 28.91 25.84
CA SER A 44 8.42 27.74 26.50
C SER A 44 8.51 26.55 25.54
N PHE A 45 9.13 26.75 24.38
CA PHE A 45 9.20 25.72 23.34
C PHE A 45 9.97 24.48 23.81
N SER A 46 9.27 23.34 23.85
CA SER A 46 9.87 22.02 23.99
C SER A 46 9.25 21.07 22.97
N PHE A 47 10.08 20.41 22.18
CA PHE A 47 9.64 19.46 21.14
C PHE A 47 8.79 18.31 21.72
N PHE A 48 8.99 17.95 22.99
CA PHE A 48 8.27 16.84 23.63
C PHE A 48 6.89 17.22 24.18
N THR A 49 6.58 18.52 24.30
CA THR A 49 5.40 18.97 25.06
C THR A 49 4.53 19.96 24.29
N CYS A 50 5.12 20.75 23.38
CA CYS A 50 4.40 21.77 22.61
C CYS A 50 4.00 21.26 21.23
N THR A 51 2.89 21.76 20.67
CA THR A 51 2.41 21.44 19.30
C THR A 51 2.84 22.47 18.24
N VAL A 52 3.75 23.39 18.59
CA VAL A 52 4.26 24.47 17.71
C VAL A 52 4.96 23.95 16.45
N ASP A 53 5.59 22.78 16.53
CA ASP A 53 6.20 22.11 15.39
C ASP A 53 5.18 21.76 14.28
N LEU A 54 3.90 21.55 14.62
CA LEU A 54 2.84 21.36 13.63
C LEU A 54 2.49 22.66 12.89
N PHE A 55 2.73 23.84 13.48
CA PHE A 55 2.63 25.11 12.75
C PHE A 55 3.74 25.24 11.70
N ALA A 56 4.94 24.69 11.95
CA ALA A 56 5.97 24.66 10.93
C ALA A 56 5.53 23.84 9.70
N LEU A 57 4.82 22.72 9.91
CA LEU A 57 4.24 21.94 8.83
C LEU A 57 3.13 22.71 8.07
N CYS A 58 2.33 23.53 8.77
CA CYS A 58 1.36 24.43 8.13
C CYS A 58 2.06 25.44 7.20
N ILE A 59 3.19 26.03 7.61
CA ILE A 59 3.96 26.94 6.76
C ILE A 59 4.49 26.21 5.51
N VAL A 60 4.99 24.98 5.67
CA VAL A 60 5.44 24.16 4.53
C VAL A 60 4.27 23.84 3.59
N ARG A 61 3.07 23.52 4.09
CA ARG A 61 1.87 23.31 3.26
C ARG A 61 1.45 24.58 2.51
N ALA A 62 1.47 25.72 3.19
CA ALA A 62 1.16 27.01 2.56
C ALA A 62 2.12 27.32 1.40
N PHE A 63 3.42 27.03 1.58
CA PHE A 63 4.40 27.15 0.50
C PHE A 63 4.03 26.26 -0.71
N PHE A 64 3.66 25.00 -0.47
CA PHE A 64 3.22 24.09 -1.53
C PHE A 64 1.91 24.54 -2.20
N TRP A 65 0.94 25.12 -1.51
CA TRP A 65 -0.26 25.63 -2.19
C TRP A 65 -0.01 26.90 -3.02
N LEU A 66 1.02 27.68 -2.70
CA LEU A 66 1.37 28.91 -3.43
C LEU A 66 2.31 28.66 -4.61
N LEU A 67 3.10 27.59 -4.57
CA LEU A 67 4.05 27.19 -5.62
C LEU A 67 3.48 27.21 -7.05
N PRO A 68 2.26 26.69 -7.32
CA PRO A 68 1.66 26.71 -8.65
C PRO A 68 1.55 28.11 -9.26
N ALA A 69 1.15 29.08 -8.45
CA ALA A 69 0.95 30.44 -8.90
C ALA A 69 2.29 31.16 -9.16
N ILE A 70 3.33 30.83 -8.38
CA ILE A 70 4.69 31.36 -8.56
C ILE A 70 5.30 30.87 -9.88
N PHE A 71 5.21 29.57 -10.16
CA PHE A 71 5.75 29.00 -11.40
C PHE A 71 5.00 29.49 -12.65
N HIS A 72 3.69 29.72 -12.54
CA HIS A 72 2.92 30.29 -13.62
C HIS A 72 3.26 31.77 -13.90
N LYS A 73 3.63 32.55 -12.87
CA LYS A 73 4.11 33.93 -13.05
C LYS A 73 5.53 33.99 -13.64
N THR A 74 6.37 33.00 -13.36
CA THR A 74 7.75 32.93 -13.87
C THR A 74 7.87 32.23 -15.23
N GLY A 75 6.75 31.76 -15.80
CA GLY A 75 6.72 31.13 -17.12
C GLY A 75 7.34 29.73 -17.17
N ARG A 76 7.53 29.05 -16.01
CA ARG A 76 8.12 27.71 -15.90
C ARG A 76 7.07 26.63 -15.62
N ALA A 77 5.88 26.77 -16.23
CA ALA A 77 4.73 25.93 -15.92
C ALA A 77 4.94 24.44 -16.26
N ASP A 78 5.91 24.14 -17.13
CA ASP A 78 6.18 22.78 -17.61
C ASP A 78 6.82 21.88 -16.55
N ASN A 79 7.41 22.46 -15.49
CA ASN A 79 8.07 21.70 -14.42
C ASN A 79 7.14 21.27 -13.27
N LEU A 80 5.89 21.75 -13.21
CA LEU A 80 4.96 21.41 -12.12
C LEU A 80 4.58 19.92 -12.03
N PRO A 81 4.49 19.14 -13.13
CA PRO A 81 4.17 17.72 -13.05
C PRO A 81 5.23 16.93 -12.29
N HIS A 82 6.52 17.24 -12.50
CA HIS A 82 7.62 16.62 -11.76
C HIS A 82 7.56 16.89 -10.25
N LEU A 83 6.95 18.02 -9.86
CA LEU A 83 6.80 18.39 -8.45
C LEU A 83 5.67 17.61 -7.74
N SER A 84 4.71 17.06 -8.48
CA SER A 84 3.61 16.25 -7.92
C SER A 84 4.13 15.04 -7.14
N GLN A 85 5.20 14.38 -7.62
CA GLN A 85 5.86 13.30 -6.91
C GLN A 85 6.50 13.76 -5.60
N VAL A 86 7.17 14.92 -5.62
CA VAL A 86 7.77 15.50 -4.41
C VAL A 86 6.69 15.81 -3.39
N ILE A 87 5.57 16.36 -3.83
CA ILE A 87 4.46 16.75 -2.97
C ILE A 87 3.80 15.54 -2.35
N PHE A 88 3.54 14.49 -3.13
CA PHE A 88 3.06 13.22 -2.62
C PHE A 88 4.02 12.62 -1.59
N CYS A 89 5.34 12.63 -1.83
CA CYS A 89 6.31 12.15 -0.84
C CYS A 89 6.33 13.01 0.43
N THR A 90 6.25 14.33 0.29
CA THR A 90 6.22 15.24 1.46
C THR A 90 4.92 15.14 2.26
N SER A 91 3.76 14.99 1.62
CA SER A 91 2.48 14.78 2.30
C SER A 91 2.49 13.46 3.08
N LEU A 92 3.13 12.45 2.52
CA LEU A 92 3.30 11.17 3.19
C LEU A 92 4.18 11.25 4.45
N LEU A 93 5.25 12.06 4.42
CA LEU A 93 6.05 12.36 5.60
C LEU A 93 5.27 13.19 6.63
N MET A 94 4.41 14.11 6.18
CA MET A 94 3.52 14.87 7.07
C MET A 94 2.49 13.96 7.76
N TYR A 95 2.03 12.88 7.11
CA TYR A 95 1.19 11.87 7.78
C TYR A 95 1.94 11.17 8.90
N ALA A 96 3.23 10.87 8.72
CA ALA A 96 4.04 10.23 9.74
C ALA A 96 4.29 11.15 10.96
N ALA A 97 4.24 12.48 10.78
CA ALA A 97 4.44 13.43 11.86
C ALA A 97 3.34 13.37 12.93
N SER A 98 2.07 13.16 12.55
CA SER A 98 0.94 13.07 13.50
C SER A 98 1.08 11.92 14.52
N PRO A 99 1.26 10.63 14.13
CA PRO A 99 1.46 9.55 15.08
C PRO A 99 2.76 9.68 15.87
N THR A 100 3.83 10.25 15.27
CA THR A 100 5.09 10.55 15.99
C THR A 100 4.84 11.53 17.12
N LYS A 101 4.14 12.63 16.83
CA LYS A 101 3.87 13.67 17.82
C LYS A 101 2.93 13.20 18.91
N LEU A 102 1.91 12.42 18.56
CA LEU A 102 1.03 11.78 19.53
C LEU A 102 1.81 10.91 20.53
N LEU A 103 2.80 10.15 20.05
CA LEU A 103 3.63 9.31 20.90
C LEU A 103 4.50 10.15 21.86
N LEU A 104 5.07 11.25 21.37
CA LEU A 104 5.90 12.16 22.18
C LEU A 104 5.10 12.88 23.26
N LEU A 105 3.94 13.45 22.91
CA LEU A 105 3.08 14.17 23.85
C LEU A 105 2.58 13.26 24.98
N THR A 106 2.35 11.98 24.65
CA THR A 106 1.83 10.99 25.60
C THR A 106 2.92 10.30 26.42
N GLU A 107 4.21 10.55 26.15
CA GLU A 107 5.32 9.91 26.85
C GLU A 107 5.45 10.39 28.30
N ASN A 108 5.23 11.68 28.53
CA ASN A 108 5.38 12.32 29.84
C ASN A 108 4.06 12.50 30.60
N LEU A 109 2.94 12.01 30.06
CA LEU A 109 1.63 12.13 30.72
C LEU A 109 1.51 11.13 31.89
N LYS A 110 0.92 11.60 33.00
CA LYS A 110 0.58 10.73 34.13
C LYS A 110 -0.51 9.74 33.72
N PRO A 111 -0.44 8.47 34.15
CA PRO A 111 -1.48 7.49 33.86
C PRO A 111 -2.85 7.98 34.36
N GLY A 112 -3.86 8.01 33.49
CA GLY A 112 -5.22 8.47 33.80
C GLY A 112 -5.52 9.93 33.44
N THR A 113 -4.53 10.69 32.96
CA THR A 113 -4.78 12.02 32.35
C THR A 113 -4.92 11.89 30.83
N PHE A 114 -5.87 12.62 30.25
CA PHE A 114 -6.06 12.70 28.80
C PHE A 114 -5.39 13.95 28.24
N LEU A 115 -4.98 13.92 26.98
CA LEU A 115 -4.50 15.15 26.33
C LEU A 115 -5.67 16.14 26.15
N PRO A 116 -5.37 17.45 26.13
CA PRO A 116 -6.32 18.47 25.74
C PRO A 116 -6.96 18.14 24.38
N ALA A 117 -8.26 18.42 24.23
CA ALA A 117 -9.00 18.16 22.99
C ALA A 117 -8.38 18.90 21.79
N GLY A 118 -7.79 20.08 22.01
CA GLY A 118 -7.10 20.85 20.98
C GLY A 118 -5.91 20.13 20.36
N ASP A 119 -5.15 19.35 21.14
CA ASP A 119 -3.99 18.62 20.63
C ASP A 119 -4.40 17.45 19.74
N TYR A 120 -5.44 16.70 20.13
CA TYR A 120 -6.02 15.67 19.27
C TYR A 120 -6.58 16.27 17.98
N ALA A 121 -7.28 17.40 18.08
CA ALA A 121 -7.82 18.12 16.92
C ALA A 121 -6.70 18.61 15.99
N PHE A 122 -5.58 19.11 16.52
CA PHE A 122 -4.44 19.56 15.73
C PHE A 122 -3.81 18.39 14.96
N LEU A 123 -3.59 17.25 15.63
CA LEU A 123 -3.00 16.07 15.01
C LEU A 123 -3.89 15.49 13.90
N LEU A 124 -5.20 15.47 14.13
CA LEU A 124 -6.19 15.06 13.13
C LEU A 124 -6.24 16.04 11.96
N TRP A 125 -6.23 17.35 12.25
CA TRP A 125 -6.21 18.38 11.23
C TRP A 125 -4.94 18.31 10.38
N ASN A 126 -3.77 18.10 10.97
CA ASN A 126 -2.52 17.91 10.22
C ASN A 126 -2.63 16.75 9.21
N PHE A 127 -3.26 15.65 9.61
CA PHE A 127 -3.52 14.52 8.72
C PHE A 127 -4.48 14.91 7.58
N ILE A 128 -5.61 15.55 7.90
CA ILE A 128 -6.58 16.01 6.88
C ILE A 128 -5.94 17.03 5.93
N ALA A 129 -5.18 17.99 6.43
CA ALA A 129 -4.53 19.03 5.64
C ALA A 129 -3.47 18.46 4.69
N ALA A 130 -2.71 17.44 5.11
CA ALA A 130 -1.78 16.72 4.23
C ALA A 130 -2.51 15.95 3.12
N LEU A 131 -3.70 15.40 3.41
CA LEU A 131 -4.56 14.75 2.40
C LEU A 131 -5.13 15.76 1.41
N ILE A 132 -5.64 16.88 1.91
CA ILE A 132 -6.12 17.98 1.07
C ILE A 132 -4.97 18.48 0.18
N LEU A 133 -3.75 18.60 0.69
CA LEU A 133 -2.59 18.97 -0.12
C LEU A 133 -2.38 17.99 -1.29
N ASP A 134 -2.35 16.67 -1.04
CA ASP A 134 -2.16 15.67 -2.10
C ASP A 134 -3.32 15.67 -3.12
N VAL A 135 -4.57 15.63 -2.64
CA VAL A 135 -5.76 15.61 -3.50
C VAL A 135 -5.89 16.90 -4.30
N SER A 136 -5.66 18.06 -3.66
CA SER A 136 -5.72 19.35 -4.36
C SER A 136 -4.70 19.43 -5.48
N TRP A 137 -3.47 18.93 -5.28
CA TRP A 137 -2.46 18.90 -6.33
C TRP A 137 -2.81 17.96 -7.48
N LYS A 138 -3.33 16.75 -7.19
CA LYS A 138 -3.79 15.81 -8.21
C LYS A 138 -4.99 16.32 -9.01
N TRP A 139 -5.91 17.02 -8.34
CA TRP A 139 -7.07 17.62 -8.99
C TRP A 139 -6.70 18.83 -9.84
N TYR A 140 -5.79 19.66 -9.33
CA TYR A 140 -5.36 20.91 -9.99
C TYR A 140 -4.47 20.66 -11.21
N PHE A 141 -3.64 19.61 -11.16
CA PHE A 141 -2.85 19.11 -12.26
C PHE A 141 -3.37 17.73 -12.64
N HIS A 142 -4.61 17.69 -13.16
CA HIS A 142 -5.17 16.48 -13.75
C HIS A 142 -4.32 16.09 -14.97
N TYR A 143 -3.19 15.45 -14.71
CA TYR A 143 -2.39 14.77 -15.69
C TYR A 143 -2.92 13.33 -15.77
N PRO A 144 -3.13 12.78 -16.97
CA PRO A 144 -3.20 11.33 -17.11
C PRO A 144 -1.93 10.75 -16.48
N PRO A 145 -2.01 9.58 -15.82
CA PRO A 145 -0.86 9.00 -15.14
C PRO A 145 0.27 8.74 -16.15
N SER A 146 1.23 9.65 -16.23
CA SER A 146 2.49 9.44 -16.92
C SER A 146 3.34 8.51 -16.06
N SER A 147 3.29 7.22 -16.39
CA SER A 147 4.44 6.31 -16.56
C SER A 147 4.03 4.86 -16.31
N TYR A 148 3.31 4.27 -17.25
CA TYR A 148 3.76 3.05 -17.93
C TYR A 148 3.30 3.19 -19.37
N VAL A 149 4.10 3.87 -20.18
CA VAL A 149 4.05 3.65 -21.63
C VAL A 149 4.74 2.31 -21.79
N ILE A 150 3.95 1.23 -21.92
CA ILE A 150 4.42 0.05 -22.63
C ILE A 150 4.61 0.56 -24.05
N LEU A 151 5.86 0.68 -24.49
CA LEU A 151 6.14 0.96 -25.89
C LEU A 151 5.84 -0.31 -26.70
N ASP A 152 5.06 -0.09 -27.75
CA ASP A 152 4.64 -0.94 -28.87
C ASP A 152 3.49 -1.94 -28.55
N GLU A 153 2.35 -1.95 -29.24
CA GLU A 153 2.02 -1.50 -30.60
C GLU A 153 0.75 -0.63 -30.67
N MET A 154 0.71 0.25 -31.66
CA MET A 154 -0.48 0.99 -32.08
C MET A 154 -1.52 0.04 -32.66
N ASP A 155 -2.68 -0.07 -32.00
CA ASP A 155 -3.98 -0.02 -32.67
C ASP A 155 -4.66 1.26 -32.19
N GLU A 156 -4.82 2.23 -33.09
CA GLU A 156 -5.34 3.59 -32.83
C GLU A 156 -6.85 3.66 -32.53
N ASP A 157 -7.51 2.53 -32.28
CA ASP A 157 -8.94 2.46 -31.95
C ASP A 157 -9.15 1.68 -30.64
N ASP A 158 -8.99 2.35 -29.50
CA ASP A 158 -9.75 2.13 -28.24
C ASP A 158 -9.03 2.77 -27.03
N GLU A 159 -8.85 4.10 -27.06
CA GLU A 159 -8.64 4.85 -25.82
C GLU A 159 -10.00 5.00 -25.11
N ALA A 160 -10.58 3.87 -24.67
CA ALA A 160 -11.85 3.83 -23.96
C ALA A 160 -11.73 4.64 -22.66
N ALA A 161 -12.42 5.78 -22.63
CA ALA A 161 -12.42 6.69 -21.50
C ALA A 161 -12.68 5.95 -20.16
N PRO A 162 -12.05 6.35 -19.04
CA PRO A 162 -12.09 5.63 -17.75
C PRO A 162 -13.49 5.44 -17.14
N LYS A 163 -14.52 6.05 -17.72
CA LYS A 163 -15.93 5.85 -17.35
C LYS A 163 -16.47 4.49 -17.82
N GLU A 164 -16.02 4.00 -18.99
CA GLU A 164 -16.49 2.72 -19.53
C GLU A 164 -15.94 1.53 -18.73
N THR A 165 -14.68 1.60 -18.26
CA THR A 165 -14.06 0.53 -17.48
C THR A 165 -14.82 0.23 -16.19
N PHE A 166 -15.26 1.27 -15.46
CA PHE A 166 -16.05 1.08 -14.24
C PHE A 166 -17.43 0.50 -14.54
N GLU A 167 -18.08 0.93 -15.62
CA GLU A 167 -19.38 0.41 -16.03
C GLU A 167 -19.28 -1.08 -16.42
N LEU A 168 -18.23 -1.46 -17.15
CA LEU A 168 -17.91 -2.85 -17.48
C LEU A 168 -17.68 -3.70 -16.22
N ILE A 169 -16.92 -3.19 -15.25
CA ILE A 169 -16.70 -3.85 -13.95
C ILE A 169 -18.02 -4.01 -13.18
N PHE A 170 -18.87 -2.98 -13.16
CA PHE A 170 -20.17 -3.06 -12.51
C PHE A 170 -21.09 -4.08 -13.18
N ARG A 171 -21.09 -4.15 -14.51
CA ARG A 171 -21.82 -5.15 -15.28
C ARG A 171 -21.33 -6.57 -14.97
N LEU A 172 -20.03 -6.74 -14.79
CA LEU A 172 -19.42 -7.99 -14.35
C LEU A 172 -19.82 -8.37 -12.91
N LEU A 173 -19.84 -7.41 -12.00
CA LEU A 173 -20.28 -7.62 -10.61
C LEU A 173 -21.76 -8.02 -10.50
N GLN A 174 -22.59 -7.72 -11.51
CA GLN A 174 -23.98 -8.21 -11.55
C GLN A 174 -24.05 -9.74 -11.62
N TYR A 175 -23.07 -10.41 -12.23
CA TYR A 175 -22.99 -11.87 -12.20
C TYR A 175 -22.75 -12.40 -10.79
N CYS A 176 -21.93 -11.71 -9.98
CA CYS A 176 -21.73 -12.04 -8.57
C CYS A 176 -23.00 -11.84 -7.73
N LYS A 177 -23.81 -10.82 -8.06
CA LYS A 177 -25.10 -10.58 -7.37
C LYS A 177 -26.06 -11.77 -7.52
N ARG A 178 -26.05 -12.44 -8.68
CA ARG A 178 -26.93 -13.59 -8.94
C ARG A 178 -26.63 -14.77 -8.02
N GLU A 179 -25.37 -14.98 -7.66
CA GLU A 179 -24.91 -16.09 -6.81
C GLU A 179 -24.57 -15.62 -5.37
N TRP A 180 -25.32 -14.64 -4.85
CA TRP A 180 -25.06 -13.98 -3.56
C TRP A 180 -24.99 -14.93 -2.35
N ILE A 181 -25.72 -16.05 -2.39
CA ILE A 181 -25.77 -17.05 -1.30
C ILE A 181 -24.36 -17.63 -1.04
N TRP A 182 -23.66 -18.02 -2.11
CA TRP A 182 -22.33 -18.58 -2.01
C TRP A 182 -21.28 -17.54 -1.62
N HIS A 183 -21.46 -16.30 -2.07
CA HIS A 183 -20.61 -15.18 -1.66
C HIS A 183 -20.80 -14.81 -0.18
N ILE A 184 -22.02 -14.82 0.35
CA ILE A 184 -22.27 -14.58 1.78
C ILE A 184 -21.74 -15.72 2.64
N SER A 185 -21.96 -16.97 2.24
CA SER A 185 -21.35 -18.12 2.90
C SER A 185 -19.83 -17.98 2.92
N GLY A 186 -19.22 -17.74 1.76
CA GLY A 186 -17.77 -17.54 1.63
C GLY A 186 -17.26 -16.38 2.48
N PHE A 187 -17.98 -15.27 2.53
CA PHE A 187 -17.63 -14.12 3.37
C PHE A 187 -17.72 -14.43 4.87
N SER A 188 -18.73 -15.19 5.29
CA SER A 188 -18.89 -15.60 6.69
C SER A 188 -17.72 -16.48 7.15
N TRP A 189 -17.35 -17.48 6.34
CA TRP A 189 -16.17 -18.31 6.60
C TRP A 189 -14.86 -17.53 6.50
N LEU A 190 -14.77 -16.56 5.59
CA LEU A 190 -13.64 -15.63 5.50
C LEU A 190 -13.48 -14.82 6.78
N PHE A 191 -14.56 -14.35 7.37
CA PHE A 191 -14.51 -13.56 8.60
C PHE A 191 -13.97 -14.39 9.76
N ILE A 192 -14.51 -15.61 9.96
CA ILE A 192 -14.03 -16.57 10.97
C ILE A 192 -12.56 -16.91 10.74
N TYR A 193 -12.18 -17.23 9.50
CA TYR A 193 -10.80 -17.49 9.12
C TYR A 193 -9.89 -16.31 9.45
N SER A 194 -10.32 -15.09 9.13
CA SER A 194 -9.51 -13.88 9.30
C SER A 194 -9.27 -13.56 10.76
N ILE A 195 -10.32 -13.59 11.59
CA ILE A 195 -10.17 -13.43 13.05
C ILE A 195 -9.20 -14.47 13.58
N THR A 196 -9.43 -15.75 13.28
CA THR A 196 -8.62 -16.84 13.81
C THR A 196 -7.14 -16.68 13.40
N ARG A 197 -6.87 -16.29 12.16
CA ARG A 197 -5.52 -16.06 11.64
C ARG A 197 -4.83 -14.85 12.27
N ILE A 198 -5.56 -13.77 12.57
CA ILE A 198 -5.02 -12.58 13.25
C ILE A 198 -4.54 -12.92 14.66
N PHE A 199 -5.19 -13.86 15.35
CA PHE A 199 -4.83 -14.25 16.71
C PHE A 199 -3.66 -15.27 16.78
N VAL A 200 -3.28 -15.91 15.66
CA VAL A 200 -2.18 -16.91 15.67
C VAL A 200 -0.88 -16.36 16.27
N PRO A 201 -0.36 -15.18 15.86
CA PRO A 201 0.86 -14.62 16.45
C PRO A 201 0.75 -14.34 17.95
N TYR A 202 -0.43 -13.98 18.44
CA TYR A 202 -0.67 -13.72 19.85
C TYR A 202 -0.56 -14.98 20.70
N TYR A 203 -1.18 -16.07 20.25
CA TYR A 203 -1.05 -17.36 20.94
C TYR A 203 0.36 -17.93 20.84
N THR A 204 1.05 -17.76 19.70
CA THR A 204 2.48 -18.08 19.59
C THR A 204 3.28 -17.29 20.63
N GLY A 205 3.00 -15.99 20.79
CA GLY A 205 3.60 -15.16 21.83
C GLY A 205 3.32 -15.66 23.25
N GLN A 206 2.09 -16.09 23.56
CA GLN A 206 1.75 -16.68 24.87
C GLN A 206 2.48 -17.99 25.13
N VAL A 207 2.64 -18.86 24.12
CA VAL A 207 3.42 -20.09 24.23
C VAL A 207 4.87 -19.76 24.56
N ILE A 208 5.50 -18.85 23.82
CA ILE A 208 6.88 -18.38 24.08
C ILE A 208 7.00 -17.82 25.50
N ALA A 209 6.08 -16.94 25.91
CA ALA A 209 6.09 -16.34 27.24
C ALA A 209 5.97 -17.40 28.35
N THR A 210 5.14 -18.42 28.17
CA THR A 210 4.95 -19.51 29.14
C THR A 210 6.20 -20.38 29.26
N VAL A 211 6.86 -20.69 28.13
CA VAL A 211 8.12 -21.44 28.09
C VAL A 211 9.23 -20.67 28.83
N VAL A 212 9.33 -19.36 28.61
CA VAL A 212 10.41 -18.54 29.17
C VAL A 212 10.16 -18.20 30.65
N ALA A 213 8.95 -17.79 31.02
CA ALA A 213 8.66 -17.22 32.34
C ALA A 213 8.27 -18.26 33.39
N THR A 214 7.32 -19.14 33.07
CA THR A 214 6.70 -20.03 34.07
C THR A 214 7.42 -21.37 34.17
N LYS A 215 8.07 -21.82 33.10
CA LYS A 215 8.75 -23.14 32.98
C LYS A 215 7.89 -24.31 33.49
N SER A 216 6.56 -24.17 33.44
CA SER A 216 5.62 -25.17 33.93
C SER A 216 5.00 -25.94 32.75
N TYR A 217 5.09 -27.27 32.80
CA TYR A 217 4.46 -28.17 31.84
C TYR A 217 2.93 -28.00 31.70
N PRO A 218 2.12 -27.87 32.78
CA PRO A 218 0.67 -27.80 32.65
C PRO A 218 0.20 -26.53 31.93
N SER A 219 0.79 -25.36 32.25
CA SER A 219 0.43 -24.10 31.58
C SER A 219 0.84 -24.09 30.11
N LEU A 220 1.99 -24.71 29.79
CA LEU A 220 2.43 -24.90 28.41
C LEU A 220 1.45 -25.80 27.63
N ALA A 221 1.04 -26.92 28.22
CA ALA A 221 0.08 -27.84 27.60
C ALA A 221 -1.23 -27.13 27.27
N THR A 222 -1.80 -26.36 28.21
CA THR A 222 -3.03 -25.57 27.96
C THR A 222 -2.85 -24.58 26.81
N ALA A 223 -1.74 -23.85 26.75
CA ALA A 223 -1.47 -22.90 25.67
C ALA A 223 -1.36 -23.59 24.30
N VAL A 224 -0.68 -24.73 24.24
CA VAL A 224 -0.54 -25.54 23.02
C VAL A 224 -1.89 -26.13 22.58
N TYR A 225 -2.72 -26.62 23.51
CA TYR A 225 -4.07 -27.10 23.20
C TYR A 225 -4.94 -26.00 22.61
N VAL A 226 -4.95 -24.80 23.21
CA VAL A 226 -5.70 -23.64 22.70
C VAL A 226 -5.21 -23.25 21.30
N MET A 227 -3.89 -23.17 21.10
CA MET A 227 -3.30 -22.86 19.79
C MET A 227 -3.69 -23.91 18.73
N THR A 228 -3.69 -25.19 19.08
CA THR A 228 -4.01 -26.30 18.18
C THR A 228 -5.48 -26.27 17.78
N PHE A 229 -6.38 -26.07 18.75
CA PHE A 229 -7.82 -25.96 18.50
C PHE A 229 -8.16 -24.79 17.57
N ILE A 230 -7.58 -23.61 17.84
CA ILE A 230 -7.74 -22.40 17.02
C ILE A 230 -7.19 -22.63 15.62
N SER A 231 -6.01 -23.26 15.49
CA SER A 231 -5.43 -23.58 14.18
C SER A 231 -6.32 -24.55 13.38
N PHE A 232 -6.90 -25.54 14.04
CA PHE A 232 -7.84 -26.48 13.42
C PHE A 232 -9.11 -25.78 12.91
N VAL A 233 -9.73 -24.93 13.74
CA VAL A 233 -10.88 -24.10 13.33
C VAL A 233 -10.51 -23.20 12.15
N SER A 234 -9.32 -22.61 12.16
CA SER A 234 -8.83 -21.79 11.06
C SER A 234 -8.71 -22.58 9.75
N ALA A 235 -8.22 -23.83 9.82
CA ALA A 235 -8.05 -24.68 8.65
C ALA A 235 -9.41 -25.11 8.06
N MET A 236 -10.37 -25.48 8.92
CA MET A 236 -11.74 -25.75 8.49
C MET A 236 -12.40 -24.53 7.83
N ALA A 237 -12.30 -23.36 8.49
CA ALA A 237 -12.85 -22.12 7.94
C ALA A 237 -12.18 -21.75 6.61
N ALA A 238 -10.88 -21.98 6.46
CA ALA A 238 -10.16 -21.78 5.20
C ALA A 238 -10.67 -22.69 4.07
N GLY A 239 -10.89 -23.97 4.38
CA GLY A 239 -11.43 -24.94 3.42
C GLY A 239 -12.85 -24.59 2.97
N LEU A 240 -13.75 -24.32 3.92
CA LEU A 240 -15.15 -23.95 3.63
C LEU A 240 -15.26 -22.61 2.88
N ARG A 241 -14.41 -21.64 3.25
CA ARG A 241 -14.25 -20.38 2.52
C ARG A 241 -13.81 -20.64 1.08
N GLY A 242 -12.74 -21.42 0.90
CA GLY A 242 -12.19 -21.77 -0.41
C GLY A 242 -13.24 -22.43 -1.28
N GLY A 243 -13.88 -23.49 -0.79
CA GLY A 243 -14.94 -24.20 -1.52
C GLY A 243 -16.15 -23.33 -1.86
N SER A 244 -16.60 -22.45 -0.95
CA SER A 244 -17.73 -21.54 -1.22
C SER A 244 -17.42 -20.55 -2.35
N PHE A 245 -16.23 -19.93 -2.33
CA PHE A 245 -15.82 -19.00 -3.39
C PHE A 245 -15.52 -19.73 -4.71
N GLU A 246 -14.92 -20.91 -4.66
CA GLU A 246 -14.65 -21.74 -5.86
C GLU A 246 -15.95 -22.16 -6.54
N TYR A 247 -16.96 -22.56 -5.75
CA TYR A 247 -18.27 -22.90 -6.30
C TYR A 247 -18.99 -21.68 -6.89
N ALA A 248 -18.99 -20.54 -6.18
CA ALA A 248 -19.54 -19.29 -6.71
C ALA A 248 -18.88 -18.90 -8.05
N TYR A 249 -17.56 -19.04 -8.10
CA TYR A 249 -16.76 -18.81 -9.29
C TYR A 249 -17.17 -19.71 -10.46
N ALA A 250 -17.28 -21.03 -10.25
CA ALA A 250 -17.68 -21.97 -11.30
C ALA A 250 -19.08 -21.65 -11.86
N ARG A 251 -19.98 -21.16 -11.01
CA ARG A 251 -21.34 -20.70 -11.40
C ARG A 251 -21.30 -19.43 -12.25
N ILE A 252 -20.47 -18.46 -11.88
CA ILE A 252 -20.27 -17.22 -12.65
C ILE A 252 -19.70 -17.55 -14.03
N ASN A 253 -18.65 -18.38 -14.10
CA ASN A 253 -18.02 -18.80 -15.35
C ASN A 253 -19.05 -19.47 -16.28
N ARG A 254 -19.82 -20.42 -15.75
CA ARG A 254 -20.91 -21.06 -16.49
C ARG A 254 -21.94 -20.06 -17.01
N ALA A 255 -22.32 -19.07 -16.20
CA ALA A 255 -23.30 -18.06 -16.59
C ALA A 255 -22.79 -17.15 -17.72
N ILE A 256 -21.54 -16.70 -17.64
CA ILE A 256 -20.91 -15.88 -18.68
C ILE A 256 -20.82 -16.66 -20.00
N ARG A 257 -20.32 -17.90 -19.96
CA ARG A 257 -20.25 -18.76 -21.15
C ARG A 257 -21.62 -19.04 -21.75
N HIS A 258 -22.63 -19.28 -20.92
CA HIS A 258 -23.99 -19.51 -21.37
C HIS A 258 -24.58 -18.28 -22.08
N ASP A 259 -24.39 -17.09 -21.52
CA ASP A 259 -24.90 -15.85 -22.10
C ASP A 259 -24.19 -15.54 -23.43
N LEU A 260 -22.87 -15.73 -23.51
CA LEU A 260 -22.12 -15.58 -24.75
C LEU A 260 -22.53 -16.61 -25.81
N PHE A 261 -22.64 -17.88 -25.45
CA PHE A 261 -23.09 -18.93 -26.36
C PHE A 261 -24.51 -18.65 -26.90
N THR A 262 -25.41 -18.19 -26.03
CA THR A 262 -26.78 -17.82 -26.43
C THR A 262 -26.79 -16.64 -27.41
N GLY A 263 -25.92 -15.65 -27.19
CA GLY A 263 -25.76 -14.52 -28.10
C GLY A 263 -25.17 -14.94 -29.46
N LEU A 264 -24.20 -15.86 -29.43
CA LEU A 264 -23.53 -16.38 -30.62
C LEU A 264 -24.50 -17.17 -31.51
N VAL A 265 -25.30 -18.08 -30.95
CA VAL A 265 -26.26 -18.89 -31.72
C VAL A 265 -27.36 -18.05 -32.39
N ARG A 266 -27.59 -16.82 -31.91
CA ARG A 266 -28.57 -15.88 -32.49
C ARG A 266 -28.00 -14.98 -33.58
N GLN A 267 -26.69 -15.07 -33.87
CA GLN A 267 -26.08 -14.29 -34.95
C GLN A 267 -26.44 -14.85 -36.32
N ASP A 268 -26.43 -13.98 -37.32
CA ASP A 268 -26.66 -14.33 -38.72
C ASP A 268 -25.48 -15.11 -39.31
N VAL A 269 -25.71 -15.77 -40.44
CA VAL A 269 -24.68 -16.59 -41.12
C VAL A 269 -23.51 -15.73 -41.59
N ALA A 270 -23.73 -14.46 -41.95
CA ALA A 270 -22.65 -13.59 -42.42
C ALA A 270 -21.65 -13.25 -41.31
N PHE A 271 -22.08 -13.21 -40.04
CA PHE A 271 -21.17 -13.12 -38.88
C PHE A 271 -20.18 -14.29 -38.84
N PHE A 272 -20.65 -15.52 -39.09
CA PHE A 272 -19.82 -16.72 -39.07
C PHE A 272 -18.93 -16.87 -40.32
N ASP A 273 -19.34 -16.30 -41.45
CA ASP A 273 -18.49 -16.24 -42.65
C ASP A 273 -17.34 -15.22 -42.48
N ALA A 274 -17.57 -14.15 -41.70
CA ALA A 274 -16.58 -13.11 -41.44
C ALA A 274 -15.52 -13.48 -40.38
N HIS A 275 -15.85 -14.37 -39.43
CA HIS A 275 -14.96 -14.71 -38.30
C HIS A 275 -14.54 -16.18 -38.32
N LYS A 276 -13.27 -16.45 -38.01
CA LYS A 276 -12.76 -17.82 -37.96
C LYS A 276 -13.38 -18.59 -36.79
N THR A 277 -13.82 -19.83 -37.02
CA THR A 277 -14.39 -20.70 -35.97
C THR A 277 -13.45 -20.85 -34.76
N GLY A 278 -12.14 -20.91 -34.99
CA GLY A 278 -11.13 -21.01 -33.92
C GLY A 278 -11.08 -19.76 -33.03
N GLU A 279 -11.31 -18.58 -33.60
CA GLU A 279 -11.36 -17.33 -32.84
C GLU A 279 -12.61 -17.29 -31.94
N ILE A 280 -13.77 -17.65 -32.50
CA ILE A 280 -15.03 -17.73 -31.75
C ILE A 280 -14.92 -18.73 -30.60
N ALA A 281 -14.33 -19.91 -30.86
CA ALA A 281 -14.09 -20.92 -29.83
C ALA A 281 -13.13 -20.43 -28.73
N SER A 282 -12.08 -19.68 -29.12
CA SER A 282 -11.15 -19.06 -28.17
C SER A 282 -11.86 -18.03 -27.29
N ARG A 283 -12.64 -17.11 -27.86
CA ARG A 283 -13.41 -16.10 -27.11
C ARG A 283 -14.40 -16.75 -26.13
N LEU A 284 -15.07 -17.82 -26.57
CA LEU A 284 -16.01 -18.57 -25.73
C LEU A 284 -15.36 -19.31 -24.56
N THR A 285 -14.09 -19.69 -24.71
CA THR A 285 -13.37 -20.49 -23.70
C THR A 285 -12.38 -19.64 -22.92
N ALA A 286 -11.32 -19.16 -23.57
CA ALA A 286 -10.21 -18.41 -22.96
C ALA A 286 -10.64 -17.05 -22.41
N ASP A 287 -11.40 -16.25 -23.17
CA ASP A 287 -11.75 -14.90 -22.73
C ASP A 287 -12.78 -14.95 -21.61
N CYS A 288 -13.83 -15.78 -21.75
CA CYS A 288 -14.80 -16.02 -20.68
C CYS A 288 -14.14 -16.55 -19.40
N GLN A 289 -13.16 -17.45 -19.53
CA GLN A 289 -12.39 -17.96 -18.41
C GLN A 289 -11.62 -16.83 -17.73
N THR A 290 -10.81 -16.08 -18.49
CA THR A 290 -10.00 -14.98 -17.98
C THR A 290 -10.85 -13.91 -17.29
N MET A 291 -12.00 -13.57 -17.89
CA MET A 291 -12.96 -12.61 -17.35
C MET A 291 -13.54 -13.09 -16.01
N SER A 292 -13.98 -14.35 -15.93
CA SER A 292 -14.53 -14.95 -14.71
C SER A 292 -13.47 -15.08 -13.60
N ASP A 293 -12.26 -15.51 -13.96
CA ASP A 293 -11.13 -15.69 -13.04
C ASP A 293 -10.76 -14.35 -12.41
N THR A 294 -10.61 -13.32 -13.26
CA THR A 294 -10.22 -11.98 -12.82
C THR A 294 -11.24 -11.40 -11.84
N VAL A 295 -12.54 -11.46 -12.14
CA VAL A 295 -13.56 -10.90 -11.25
C VAL A 295 -13.62 -11.66 -9.93
N ALA A 296 -13.71 -12.99 -9.98
CA ALA A 296 -13.89 -13.79 -8.77
C ALA A 296 -12.66 -13.75 -7.86
N LEU A 297 -11.45 -13.83 -8.42
CA LEU A 297 -10.20 -13.77 -7.66
C LEU A 297 -10.00 -12.39 -7.05
N ASN A 298 -10.20 -11.31 -7.81
CA ASN A 298 -9.99 -9.96 -7.29
C ASN A 298 -11.00 -9.62 -6.19
N VAL A 299 -12.29 -9.97 -6.33
CA VAL A 299 -13.29 -9.74 -5.27
C VAL A 299 -12.91 -10.51 -4.00
N ASN A 300 -12.51 -11.79 -4.13
CA ASN A 300 -12.10 -12.63 -3.02
C ASN A 300 -10.85 -12.07 -2.31
N VAL A 301 -9.82 -11.69 -3.08
CA VAL A 301 -8.57 -11.11 -2.56
C VAL A 301 -8.85 -9.77 -1.88
N PHE A 302 -9.64 -8.91 -2.50
CA PHE A 302 -10.00 -7.59 -1.98
C PHE A 302 -10.74 -7.69 -0.64
N LEU A 303 -11.79 -8.51 -0.55
CA LEU A 303 -12.56 -8.72 0.69
C LEU A 303 -11.66 -9.27 1.80
N ARG A 304 -10.83 -10.28 1.48
CA ARG A 304 -9.92 -10.89 2.45
C ARG A 304 -8.91 -9.87 2.97
N ASN A 305 -8.26 -9.14 2.08
CA ASN A 305 -7.24 -8.17 2.45
C ASN A 305 -7.86 -7.03 3.27
N THR A 306 -9.06 -6.60 2.95
CA THR A 306 -9.78 -5.57 3.72
C THR A 306 -10.09 -6.04 5.15
N VAL A 307 -10.66 -7.25 5.31
CA VAL A 307 -10.97 -7.80 6.63
C VAL A 307 -9.69 -8.04 7.45
N MET A 308 -8.64 -8.57 6.82
CA MET A 308 -7.34 -8.78 7.48
C MET A 308 -6.68 -7.47 7.89
N LEU A 309 -6.70 -6.45 7.03
CA LEU A 309 -6.13 -5.13 7.30
C LEU A 309 -6.84 -4.50 8.50
N LEU A 310 -8.18 -4.40 8.46
CA LEU A 310 -8.95 -3.79 9.54
C LEU A 310 -8.84 -4.59 10.84
N GLY A 311 -8.96 -5.91 10.76
CA GLY A 311 -8.89 -6.78 11.93
C GLY A 311 -7.50 -6.75 12.58
N SER A 312 -6.43 -6.83 11.80
CA SER A 312 -5.05 -6.75 12.32
C SER A 312 -4.74 -5.36 12.89
N MET A 313 -5.21 -4.29 12.24
CA MET A 313 -5.06 -2.92 12.73
C MET A 313 -5.71 -2.73 14.09
N ILE A 314 -6.97 -3.16 14.25
CA ILE A 314 -7.68 -3.11 15.54
C ILE A 314 -6.92 -3.93 16.59
N PHE A 315 -6.50 -5.15 16.23
CA PHE A 315 -5.81 -6.06 17.13
C PHE A 315 -4.44 -5.52 17.62
N MET A 316 -3.64 -4.94 16.72
CA MET A 316 -2.36 -4.34 17.11
C MET A 316 -2.57 -3.14 18.03
N MET A 317 -3.56 -2.30 17.72
CA MET A 317 -3.87 -1.10 18.49
C MET A 317 -4.35 -1.44 19.92
N THR A 318 -5.14 -2.52 20.09
CA THR A 318 -5.58 -2.99 21.41
C THR A 318 -4.44 -3.61 22.22
N LEU A 319 -3.50 -4.32 21.58
CA LEU A 319 -2.35 -4.93 22.26
C LEU A 319 -1.36 -3.86 22.76
N SER A 320 -0.96 -2.94 21.89
CA SER A 320 -0.11 -1.82 22.23
C SER A 320 -0.27 -0.70 21.22
N TRP A 321 -1.06 0.31 21.59
CA TRP A 321 -1.30 1.47 20.75
C TRP A 321 0.00 2.25 20.47
N ARG A 322 0.94 2.32 21.42
CA ARG A 322 2.24 3.00 21.23
C ARG A 322 3.14 2.30 20.21
N LEU A 323 3.22 0.97 20.26
CA LEU A 323 4.03 0.20 19.30
C LEU A 323 3.39 0.23 17.90
N SER A 324 2.06 0.22 17.84
CA SER A 324 1.31 0.33 16.58
C SER A 324 1.49 1.70 15.91
N LEU A 325 1.55 2.79 16.67
CA LEU A 325 1.83 4.10 16.08
C LEU A 325 3.22 4.16 15.42
N ILE A 326 4.20 3.42 15.95
CA ILE A 326 5.54 3.35 15.36
C ILE A 326 5.52 2.62 14.02
N THR A 327 4.73 1.55 13.89
CA THR A 327 4.58 0.89 12.59
C THR A 327 3.88 1.81 11.58
N PHE A 328 2.90 2.62 12.00
CA PHE A 328 2.28 3.63 11.13
C PHE A 328 3.22 4.75 10.68
N ILE A 329 4.23 5.11 11.48
CA ILE A 329 5.28 6.06 11.07
C ILE A 329 6.19 5.44 10.00
N LEU A 330 6.45 4.13 10.11
CA LEU A 330 7.38 3.43 9.23
C LEU A 330 6.80 3.16 7.84
N VAL A 331 5.52 2.80 7.76
CA VAL A 331 4.82 2.51 6.49
C VAL A 331 5.02 3.60 5.41
N PRO A 332 4.79 4.89 5.68
CA PRO A 332 4.99 5.93 4.67
C PRO A 332 6.46 6.09 4.27
N ILE A 333 7.39 5.97 5.22
CA ILE A 333 8.84 6.03 4.91
C ILE A 333 9.22 4.91 3.94
N ILE A 334 8.73 3.69 4.20
CA ILE A 334 8.93 2.54 3.30
C ILE A 334 8.31 2.83 1.94
N PHE A 335 7.08 3.33 1.89
CA PHE A 335 6.41 3.61 0.62
C PHE A 335 7.17 4.63 -0.24
N VAL A 336 7.67 5.72 0.35
CA VAL A 336 8.50 6.71 -0.38
C VAL A 336 9.77 6.06 -0.91
N ALA A 337 10.48 5.30 -0.08
CA ALA A 337 11.67 4.57 -0.51
C ALA A 337 11.34 3.60 -1.66
N SER A 338 10.30 2.78 -1.51
CA SER A 338 9.83 1.85 -2.54
C SER A 338 9.44 2.55 -3.83
N LYS A 339 8.82 3.73 -3.79
CA LYS A 339 8.49 4.48 -5.01
C LYS A 339 9.74 4.97 -5.74
N ILE A 340 10.70 5.53 -5.01
CA ILE A 340 11.96 6.01 -5.59
C ILE A 340 12.72 4.85 -6.24
N PHE A 341 12.85 3.73 -5.53
CA PHE A 341 13.50 2.53 -6.05
C PHE A 341 12.71 1.89 -7.19
N GLY A 342 11.37 1.87 -7.12
CA GLY A 342 10.49 1.32 -8.15
C GLY A 342 10.62 2.07 -9.47
N SER A 343 10.56 3.41 -9.45
CA SER A 343 10.75 4.21 -10.66
C SER A 343 12.13 4.01 -11.28
N TYR A 344 13.17 3.86 -10.47
CA TYR A 344 14.50 3.51 -10.97
C TYR A 344 14.54 2.11 -11.60
N TYR A 345 13.82 1.16 -10.99
CA TYR A 345 13.72 -0.22 -11.49
C TYR A 345 12.98 -0.27 -12.83
N ASP A 346 11.89 0.49 -13.00
CA ASP A 346 11.12 0.53 -14.24
C ASP A 346 11.99 0.94 -15.43
N ILE A 347 12.78 2.01 -15.28
CA ILE A 347 13.74 2.49 -16.31
C ILE A 347 14.75 1.40 -16.68
N LEU A 348 15.18 0.62 -15.69
CA LEU A 348 16.16 -0.44 -15.88
C LEU A 348 15.55 -1.67 -16.58
N SER A 349 14.32 -2.03 -16.20
CA SER A 349 13.52 -3.08 -16.84
C SER A 349 13.27 -2.75 -18.31
N GLU A 350 12.90 -1.50 -18.63
CA GLU A 350 12.67 -1.03 -20.00
C GLU A 350 13.95 -1.16 -20.85
N ARG A 351 15.10 -0.73 -20.34
CA ARG A 351 16.40 -0.91 -21.02
C ARG A 351 16.74 -2.37 -21.27
N THR A 352 16.37 -3.25 -20.35
CA THR A 352 16.60 -4.70 -20.46
C THR A 352 15.70 -5.31 -21.52
N GLN A 353 14.40 -4.97 -21.49
CA GLN A 353 13.43 -5.40 -22.49
C GLN A 353 13.84 -4.93 -23.89
N ASN A 354 14.29 -3.69 -24.03
CA ASN A 354 14.78 -3.16 -25.31
C ASN A 354 16.05 -3.89 -25.81
N ALA A 355 16.98 -4.23 -24.92
CA ALA A 355 18.16 -5.02 -25.30
C ALA A 355 17.82 -6.46 -25.69
N VAL A 356 16.81 -7.06 -25.06
CA VAL A 356 16.28 -8.38 -25.43
C VAL A 356 15.56 -8.31 -26.78
N ALA A 357 14.74 -7.29 -27.02
CA ALA A 357 14.08 -7.06 -28.30
C ALA A 357 15.09 -6.91 -29.45
N GLU A 358 16.10 -6.03 -29.30
CA GLU A 358 17.19 -5.87 -30.27
C GLU A 358 17.92 -7.21 -30.56
N SER A 359 18.08 -8.06 -29.54
CA SER A 359 18.70 -9.37 -29.70
C SER A 359 17.80 -10.36 -30.44
N ASN A 360 16.49 -10.31 -30.22
CA ASN A 360 15.50 -11.13 -30.93
C ASN A 360 15.38 -10.70 -32.40
N ASP A 361 15.35 -9.39 -32.69
CA ASP A 361 15.31 -8.87 -34.07
C ASP A 361 16.51 -9.36 -34.87
N VAL A 362 17.71 -9.28 -34.28
CA VAL A 362 18.95 -9.80 -34.89
C VAL A 362 18.89 -11.33 -35.09
N ALA A 363 18.23 -12.07 -34.19
CA ALA A 363 18.08 -13.51 -34.33
C ALA A 363 17.05 -13.88 -35.42
N GLU A 364 15.97 -13.10 -35.56
CA GLU A 364 14.93 -13.32 -36.57
C GLU A 364 15.41 -12.95 -37.98
N GLU A 365 16.06 -11.79 -38.14
CA GLU A 365 16.70 -11.37 -39.40
C GLU A 365 17.67 -12.44 -39.92
N LYS A 366 18.33 -13.15 -39.00
CA LYS A 366 19.38 -14.14 -39.30
C LYS A 366 18.89 -15.59 -39.19
N GLY A 367 17.62 -15.80 -38.85
CA GLY A 367 16.98 -17.09 -38.61
C GLY A 367 16.46 -17.78 -39.87
N SER A 368 16.54 -17.15 -41.05
CA SER A 368 16.22 -17.82 -42.32
C SER A 368 17.31 -18.85 -42.65
N LEU A 369 17.09 -20.06 -42.16
CA LEU A 369 18.04 -21.16 -42.11
C LEU A 369 18.18 -21.86 -43.47
N PHE A 370 19.00 -21.33 -44.38
CA PHE A 370 19.60 -22.13 -45.45
C PHE A 370 21.01 -21.62 -45.76
N VAL A 371 22.01 -22.17 -45.06
CA VAL A 371 23.42 -21.81 -45.24
C VAL A 371 24.00 -22.73 -46.31
N VAL A 372 24.35 -22.16 -47.47
CA VAL A 372 24.80 -22.91 -48.65
C VAL A 372 26.33 -22.88 -48.81
N THR A 373 27.03 -21.94 -48.15
CA THR A 373 28.47 -21.72 -48.40
C THR A 373 29.34 -21.59 -47.12
N PRO A 374 30.64 -21.97 -47.17
CA PRO A 374 31.56 -21.86 -46.03
C PRO A 374 31.82 -20.43 -45.55
N GLU A 375 31.74 -19.44 -46.44
CA GLU A 375 31.91 -18.02 -46.12
C GLU A 375 30.71 -17.50 -45.31
N GLN A 376 29.50 -17.96 -45.62
CA GLN A 376 28.30 -17.68 -44.82
C GLN A 376 28.42 -18.30 -43.42
N PHE A 377 28.97 -19.50 -43.30
CA PHE A 377 29.24 -20.14 -42.00
C PHE A 377 30.24 -19.35 -41.14
N ALA A 378 31.34 -18.85 -41.73
CA ALA A 378 32.33 -18.03 -41.01
C ALA A 378 31.75 -16.68 -40.56
N LYS A 379 30.96 -16.00 -41.41
CA LYS A 379 30.20 -14.80 -41.02
C LYS A 379 29.22 -15.08 -39.88
N GLN A 380 28.57 -16.24 -39.90
CA GLN A 380 27.60 -16.64 -38.89
C GLN A 380 28.28 -16.96 -37.55
N ALA A 381 29.42 -17.66 -37.54
CA ALA A 381 30.20 -17.93 -36.34
C ALA A 381 30.68 -16.64 -35.64
N VAL A 382 31.16 -15.64 -36.40
CA VAL A 382 31.55 -14.33 -35.85
C VAL A 382 30.33 -13.58 -35.30
N ASN A 383 29.17 -13.68 -35.96
CA ASN A 383 27.93 -13.05 -35.50
C ASN A 383 27.34 -13.73 -34.24
N THR A 384 27.49 -15.04 -34.07
CA THR A 384 27.11 -15.78 -32.85
C THR A 384 27.93 -15.31 -31.64
N ILE A 385 29.20 -14.95 -31.83
CA ILE A 385 30.04 -14.32 -30.80
C ILE A 385 29.47 -12.93 -30.42
N GLY A 386 28.96 -12.17 -31.39
CA GLY A 386 28.25 -10.92 -31.15
C GLY A 386 26.97 -11.11 -30.32
N LEU A 387 26.15 -12.10 -30.67
CA LEU A 387 24.92 -12.43 -29.94
C LEU A 387 25.23 -12.83 -28.49
N THR A 388 26.20 -13.72 -28.29
CA THR A 388 26.64 -14.14 -26.94
C THR A 388 27.19 -12.97 -26.11
N SER A 389 27.84 -11.98 -26.74
CA SER A 389 28.27 -10.76 -26.04
C SER A 389 27.08 -9.89 -25.56
N LYS A 390 26.03 -9.74 -26.39
CA LYS A 390 24.81 -9.01 -26.04
C LYS A 390 24.00 -9.72 -24.95
N THR A 391 23.84 -11.04 -25.06
CA THR A 391 23.17 -11.87 -24.03
C THR A 391 23.91 -11.82 -22.69
N SER A 392 25.26 -11.86 -22.72
CA SER A 392 26.08 -11.74 -21.51
C SER A 392 25.98 -10.34 -20.87
N GLY A 393 25.85 -9.29 -21.70
CA GLY A 393 25.56 -7.93 -21.24
C GLY A 393 24.21 -7.82 -20.53
N CYS A 394 23.17 -8.44 -21.09
CA CYS A 394 21.83 -8.51 -20.50
C CYS A 394 21.84 -9.24 -19.15
N PHE A 395 22.50 -10.40 -19.09
CA PHE A 395 22.65 -11.19 -17.86
C PHE A 395 23.41 -10.42 -16.76
N ASN A 396 24.51 -9.74 -17.11
CA ASN A 396 25.25 -8.91 -16.15
C ASN A 396 24.40 -7.73 -15.63
N HIS A 397 23.52 -7.20 -16.48
CA HIS A 397 22.57 -6.16 -16.11
C HIS A 397 21.50 -6.68 -15.14
N GLU A 398 20.94 -7.88 -15.38
CA GLU A 398 20.01 -8.55 -14.44
C GLU A 398 20.65 -8.84 -13.08
N ILE A 399 21.90 -9.31 -13.04
CA ILE A 399 22.64 -9.50 -11.78
C ILE A 399 22.80 -8.17 -11.02
N GLN A 400 23.11 -7.08 -11.73
CA GLN A 400 23.18 -5.75 -11.12
C GLN A 400 21.83 -5.29 -10.58
N MET A 401 20.71 -5.63 -11.24
CA MET A 401 19.37 -5.37 -10.72
C MET A 401 19.10 -6.11 -9.41
N LEU A 402 19.44 -7.41 -9.35
CA LEU A 402 19.25 -8.23 -8.16
C LEU A 402 20.04 -7.69 -6.95
N LEU A 403 21.31 -7.30 -7.17
CA LEU A 403 22.14 -6.69 -6.14
C LEU A 403 21.58 -5.35 -5.66
N ARG A 404 21.08 -4.52 -6.58
CA ARG A 404 20.42 -3.25 -6.24
C ARG A 404 19.07 -3.46 -5.55
N HIS A 405 18.37 -4.56 -5.78
CA HIS A 405 17.15 -4.91 -5.06
C HIS A 405 17.40 -5.34 -3.61
N LEU A 406 18.48 -6.08 -3.36
CA LEU A 406 18.87 -6.50 -2.01
C LEU A 406 19.24 -5.31 -1.11
N PHE A 407 19.82 -4.26 -1.69
CA PHE A 407 20.38 -3.14 -0.94
C PHE A 407 19.34 -2.30 -0.16
N PRO A 408 18.19 -1.88 -0.72
CA PRO A 408 17.12 -1.21 0.02
C PRO A 408 16.54 -2.06 1.14
N TRP A 409 16.34 -3.36 0.92
CA TRP A 409 15.81 -4.27 1.93
C TRP A 409 16.80 -4.47 3.08
N ALA A 410 18.10 -4.53 2.78
CA ALA A 410 19.15 -4.56 3.78
C ALA A 410 19.20 -3.23 4.58
N ILE A 411 19.23 -2.08 3.90
CA ILE A 411 19.21 -0.76 4.55
C ILE A 411 17.98 -0.61 5.44
N LEU A 412 16.80 -0.97 4.92
CA LEU A 412 15.54 -0.87 5.65
C LEU A 412 15.58 -1.70 6.94
N LYS A 413 16.09 -2.94 6.86
CA LYS A 413 16.29 -3.80 8.03
C LYS A 413 17.22 -3.13 9.07
N TYR A 414 18.32 -2.54 8.63
CA TYR A 414 19.27 -1.85 9.51
C TYR A 414 18.77 -0.50 10.03
N LEU A 415 17.86 0.18 9.33
CA LEU A 415 17.26 1.44 9.75
C LEU A 415 16.15 1.20 10.80
N ILE A 416 15.45 0.07 10.70
CA ILE A 416 14.45 -0.38 11.68
C ILE A 416 15.10 -0.91 12.97
N MET A 417 16.27 -1.55 12.86
CA MET A 417 16.92 -2.25 13.97
C MET A 417 17.22 -1.36 15.21
N PRO A 418 17.70 -0.11 15.08
CA PRO A 418 17.90 0.79 16.22
C PRO A 418 16.60 1.19 16.94
N ILE A 419 15.53 1.43 16.19
CA ILE A 419 14.21 1.79 16.74
C ILE A 419 13.65 0.59 17.52
N TYR A 420 13.73 -0.59 16.92
CA TYR A 420 13.35 -1.84 17.55
C TYR A 420 14.16 -2.10 18.82
N TYR A 421 15.48 -1.94 18.76
CA TYR A 421 16.39 -2.16 19.89
C TYR A 421 16.13 -1.19 21.05
N TYR A 422 15.91 0.10 20.75
CA TYR A 422 15.54 1.09 21.76
C TYR A 422 14.22 0.74 22.45
N GLN A 423 13.21 0.29 21.69
CA GLN A 423 11.94 -0.16 22.26
C GLN A 423 12.07 -1.45 23.06
N GLN A 424 12.86 -2.41 22.60
CA GLN A 424 13.13 -3.65 23.33
C GLN A 424 13.73 -3.32 24.71
N GLN A 425 14.77 -2.49 24.77
CA GLN A 425 15.33 -2.03 26.04
C GLN A 425 14.34 -1.29 26.94
N ARG A 426 13.40 -0.54 26.35
CA ARG A 426 12.35 0.16 27.10
C ARG A 426 11.33 -0.82 27.68
N MET A 427 10.85 -1.77 26.89
CA MET A 427 9.95 -2.83 27.37
C MET A 427 10.60 -3.67 28.45
N ASP A 428 11.87 -4.04 28.29
CA ASP A 428 12.62 -4.77 29.31
C ASP A 428 12.73 -3.99 30.62
N ARG A 429 12.97 -2.66 30.56
CA ARG A 429 12.96 -1.80 31.74
C ARG A 429 11.61 -1.77 32.44
N ILE A 430 10.51 -1.65 31.70
CA ILE A 430 9.14 -1.62 32.25
C ILE A 430 8.75 -2.98 32.86
N HIS A 431 9.07 -4.08 32.19
CA HIS A 431 8.81 -5.42 32.72
C HIS A 431 9.63 -5.70 33.98
N THR A 432 10.88 -5.25 34.02
CA THR A 432 11.76 -5.39 35.19
C THR A 432 11.26 -4.53 36.37
N SER A 433 10.78 -3.31 36.12
CA SER A 433 10.21 -2.45 37.17
C SER A 433 8.90 -3.02 37.72
N MET A 434 8.00 -3.48 36.86
CA MET A 434 6.75 -4.12 37.28
C MET A 434 6.98 -5.42 38.06
N SER A 435 7.97 -6.24 37.64
CA SER A 435 8.35 -7.46 38.36
C SER A 435 8.86 -7.17 39.78
N LYS A 436 9.71 -6.14 39.92
CA LYS A 436 10.22 -5.68 41.22
C LYS A 436 9.12 -5.13 42.12
N GLU A 437 8.20 -4.34 41.55
CA GLU A 437 7.08 -3.77 42.30
C GLU A 437 6.13 -4.85 42.80
N LYS A 438 5.80 -5.85 41.96
CA LYS A 438 4.97 -7.02 42.33
C LYS A 438 5.66 -7.87 43.42
N GLN A 439 6.97 -8.09 43.32
CA GLN A 439 7.74 -8.76 44.38
C GLN A 439 7.75 -7.97 45.68
N HIS A 440 7.80 -6.63 45.61
CA HIS A 440 7.76 -5.77 46.78
C HIS A 440 6.39 -5.78 47.48
N THR A 441 5.29 -5.79 46.72
CA THR A 441 3.92 -5.91 47.27
C THR A 441 3.71 -7.26 47.95
N ILE A 442 4.18 -8.35 47.34
CA ILE A 442 4.09 -9.69 47.94
C ILE A 442 4.93 -9.76 49.22
N ARG A 443 6.14 -9.17 49.25
CA ARG A 443 6.98 -9.12 50.45
C ARG A 443 6.41 -8.25 51.56
N SER A 444 5.72 -7.16 51.25
CA SER A 444 5.07 -6.31 52.25
C SER A 444 3.82 -6.97 52.82
N SER A 445 3.04 -7.65 51.97
CA SER A 445 1.83 -8.39 52.39
C SER A 445 2.15 -9.69 53.14
N ALA A 446 3.35 -10.23 53.02
CA ALA A 446 3.83 -11.38 53.80
C ALA A 446 4.50 -10.98 55.13
N LYS A 447 4.71 -9.67 55.37
CA LYS A 447 5.28 -9.11 56.62
C LYS A 447 4.22 -8.44 57.50
N ALA A 448 3.04 -8.13 56.96
CA ALA A 448 1.83 -7.76 57.68
C ALA A 448 1.04 -9.03 58.00
#